data_AF-A0A5E4CN56-F1
#
_entry.id   AF-A0A5E4CN56-F1
#
_cell.length_a   1.000
_cell.length_b   1.000
_cell.length_c   1.000
_cell.angle_alpha   90.00
_cell.angle_beta   90.00
_cell.angle_gamma   90.00
#
_symmetry.space_group_name_H-M   'P 1'
#
loop_
_entity.id
_entity.type
_entity.pdbx_description
1 polymer ?
#
loop_
_entity_poly.entity_id
_entity_poly.type
_entity_poly.pdbx_seq_one_letter_code
_entity_poly.pdbx_strand_id
1 'polypeptide(L)' 'SVIKTGRLLISHEAPLTGGFASEISSTVQEECFLNLEAPISRVCGYDTPFPHIFEPFYIPDKWKCYDALRKMINY' A
#
# COMPACT_ATOMS: atom_id res chain seq x y z
N SER A 1 -1.17 4.98 15.56
CA SER A 1 -0.82 3.66 15.01
C SER A 1 0.58 3.70 14.40
N VAL A 2 0.78 4.46 13.31
CA VAL A 2 2.08 4.57 12.60
C VAL A 2 3.23 5.01 13.49
N ILE A 3 3.06 6.05 14.30
CA ILE A 3 4.10 6.52 15.26
C ILE A 3 4.56 5.40 16.22
N LYS A 4 3.66 4.47 16.57
CA LYS A 4 3.96 3.35 17.47
C LYS A 4 4.64 2.19 16.73
N THR A 5 4.24 1.91 15.49
CA THR A 5 4.74 0.77 14.71
C THR A 5 5.95 1.10 13.85
N GLY A 6 6.19 2.38 13.56
CA GLY A 6 7.21 2.88 12.64
C GLY A 6 7.03 2.49 11.18
N ARG A 7 5.94 1.76 10.84
CA ARG A 7 5.74 1.16 9.51
C ARG A 7 4.28 1.24 9.10
N LEU A 8 4.02 1.40 7.81
CA LEU A 8 2.69 1.53 7.22
C LEU A 8 2.58 0.76 5.89
N LEU A 9 1.55 -0.09 5.81
CA LEU A 9 1.08 -0.76 4.59
C LEU A 9 -0.34 -0.29 4.30
N ILE A 10 -0.59 0.22 3.09
CA ILE A 10 -1.92 0.65 2.64
C ILE A 10 -2.43 -0.37 1.61
N SER A 11 -3.62 -0.93 1.84
CA SER A 11 -4.29 -1.82 0.88
C SER A 11 -5.53 -1.12 0.31
N HIS A 12 -5.67 -1.08 -1.01
CA HIS A 12 -6.76 -0.37 -1.67
C HIS A 12 -7.11 -0.98 -3.03
N GLU A 13 -8.39 -1.15 -3.36
CA GLU A 13 -8.79 -1.83 -4.62
C GLU A 13 -8.60 -0.99 -5.88
N ALA A 14 -8.62 0.35 -5.76
CA ALA A 14 -8.44 1.21 -6.93
C ALA A 14 -7.00 1.13 -7.47
N PRO A 15 -6.76 1.63 -8.70
CA PRO A 15 -5.43 1.71 -9.28
C PRO A 15 -4.41 2.40 -8.37
N LEU A 16 -3.15 2.01 -8.51
CA LEU A 16 -2.04 2.57 -7.76
C LEU A 16 -1.86 4.06 -8.07
N THR A 17 -1.98 4.43 -9.34
CA THR A 17 -1.82 5.79 -9.84
C THR A 17 -3.13 6.56 -9.71
N GLY A 18 -3.08 7.73 -9.07
CA GLY A 18 -4.26 8.58 -8.85
C GLY A 18 -5.26 8.03 -7.82
N GLY A 19 -4.97 6.89 -7.19
CA GLY A 19 -5.80 6.31 -6.13
C GLY A 19 -5.63 7.01 -4.78
N PHE A 20 -6.61 6.84 -3.90
CA PHE A 20 -6.64 7.48 -2.58
C PHE A 20 -5.49 7.04 -1.66
N ALA A 21 -4.92 5.86 -1.90
CA ALA A 21 -3.71 5.40 -1.20
C ALA A 21 -2.51 6.35 -1.37
N SER A 22 -2.48 7.14 -2.46
CA SER A 22 -1.46 8.17 -2.64
C SER A 22 -1.60 9.30 -1.62
N GLU A 23 -2.83 9.78 -1.41
CA GLU A 23 -3.13 10.87 -0.47
C GLU A 23 -2.80 10.45 0.97
N ILE A 24 -3.22 9.25 1.38
CA ILE A 24 -2.88 8.71 2.70
C ILE A 24 -1.35 8.64 2.86
N SER A 25 -0.64 8.20 1.82
CA SER A 25 0.82 8.10 1.87
C SER A 25 1.49 9.46 2.00
N SER A 26 1.03 10.49 1.29
CA SER A 26 1.60 11.85 1.40
C SER A 26 1.31 12.46 2.77
N THR A 27 0.07 12.36 3.27
CA THR A 27 -0.28 12.89 4.60
C THR A 27 0.55 12.23 5.70
N VAL A 28 0.70 10.90 5.67
CA VAL A 28 1.52 10.21 6.67
C VAL A 28 3.00 10.55 6.52
N GLN A 29 3.49 10.72 5.30
CA GLN A 29 4.87 11.16 5.07
C GLN A 29 5.11 12.55 5.67
N GLU A 30 4.15 13.48 5.56
CA GLU A 30 4.24 14.83 6.15
C GLU A 30 4.18 14.80 7.69
N GLU A 31 3.23 14.07 8.26
CA GLU A 31 3.00 14.08 9.72
C GLU A 31 3.95 13.17 10.51
N CYS A 32 4.43 12.08 9.90
CA CYS A 32 5.14 11.01 10.60
C CYS A 32 6.54 10.73 10.04
N PHE A 33 7.13 11.64 9.24
CA PHE A 33 8.42 11.42 8.57
C PHE A 33 9.50 10.85 9.48
N LEU A 34 9.71 11.47 10.65
CA LEU A 34 10.78 11.11 11.58
C LEU A 34 10.51 9.81 12.34
N ASN A 35 9.29 9.30 12.30
CA ASN A 35 8.90 8.07 12.97
C ASN A 35 8.89 6.86 12.04
N LEU A 36 9.07 7.03 10.73
CA LEU A 36 9.06 5.93 9.76
C LEU A 36 10.42 5.21 9.75
N GLU A 37 10.40 3.92 10.06
CA GLU A 37 11.56 3.02 10.00
C GLU A 37 11.71 2.35 8.62
N ALA A 38 10.66 2.37 7.80
CA ALA A 38 10.63 1.77 6.48
C ALA A 38 9.76 2.61 5.53
N PRO A 39 9.99 2.54 4.20
CA PRO A 39 9.17 3.23 3.23
C PRO A 39 7.72 2.76 3.28
N ILE A 40 6.78 3.70 3.14
CA ILE A 40 5.36 3.41 3.08
C ILE A 40 5.08 2.51 1.87
N SER A 41 4.49 1.34 2.12
CA SER A 41 4.17 0.36 1.08
C SER A 41 2.69 0.45 0.69
N ARG A 42 2.38 0.42 -0.60
CA ARG A 42 1.01 0.47 -1.14
C ARG A 42 0.74 -0.78 -1.95
N VAL A 43 -0.30 -1.53 -1.58
CA VAL A 43 -0.79 -2.71 -2.29
C VAL A 43 -2.13 -2.33 -2.90
N CYS A 44 -2.11 -2.05 -4.19
CA CYS A 44 -3.27 -1.51 -4.90
C CYS A 44 -3.70 -2.40 -6.07
N GLY A 45 -4.85 -2.08 -6.66
CA GLY A 45 -5.20 -2.59 -7.99
C GLY A 45 -4.15 -2.18 -9.02
N TYR A 46 -4.06 -2.92 -10.13
CA TYR A 46 -3.16 -2.57 -11.21
C TYR A 46 -3.63 -1.30 -11.95
N ASP A 47 -2.70 -0.60 -12.60
CA ASP A 47 -3.01 0.58 -13.44
C ASP A 47 -3.60 0.16 -14.79
N THR A 48 -4.74 -0.53 -14.74
CA THR A 48 -5.49 -1.03 -15.89
C THR A 48 -6.98 -0.89 -15.62
N PRO A 49 -7.83 -0.77 -16.66
CA PRO A 49 -9.28 -0.88 -16.48
C PRO A 49 -9.66 -2.17 -15.74
N PHE A 50 -10.72 -2.12 -14.94
CA PHE A 50 -11.15 -3.26 -14.13
C PHE A 50 -11.52 -4.45 -15.03
N PRO A 51 -10.85 -5.61 -14.87
CA PRO A 51 -11.10 -6.76 -15.73
C PRO A 51 -12.27 -7.60 -15.21
N HIS A 52 -13.08 -8.16 -16.11
CA HIS A 52 -14.16 -9.08 -15.73
C HIS A 52 -13.65 -10.49 -15.37
N ILE A 53 -12.98 -11.18 -16.31
CA ILE A 53 -12.52 -12.57 -16.08
C ILE A 53 -11.30 -12.61 -15.15
N PHE A 54 -10.47 -11.56 -15.18
CA PHE A 54 -9.23 -11.47 -14.41
C PHE A 54 -9.37 -10.68 -13.09
N GLU A 55 -10.60 -10.45 -12.63
CA GLU A 55 -10.88 -9.78 -11.35
C GLU A 55 -10.04 -10.34 -10.17
N PRO A 56 -9.90 -11.67 -9.99
CA PRO A 56 -9.11 -12.23 -8.89
C PRO A 56 -7.62 -11.85 -8.94
N PHE A 57 -7.08 -11.56 -10.13
CA PHE A 57 -5.70 -11.14 -10.28
C PHE A 57 -5.54 -9.63 -10.08
N TYR A 58 -6.58 -8.85 -10.38
CA TYR A 58 -6.58 -7.40 -10.25
C TYR A 58 -6.61 -6.95 -8.80
N ILE A 59 -7.53 -7.50 -8.01
CA ILE A 59 -7.75 -7.08 -6.62
C ILE A 59 -6.51 -7.40 -5.76
N PRO A 60 -6.17 -6.57 -4.75
CA PRO A 60 -5.17 -6.89 -3.74
C PRO A 60 -5.53 -8.15 -2.95
N ASP A 61 -4.88 -9.28 -3.25
CA ASP A 61 -5.05 -10.51 -2.49
C ASP A 61 -4.13 -10.56 -1.25
N LYS A 62 -4.46 -11.41 -0.28
CA LYS A 62 -3.69 -11.65 0.94
C LYS A 62 -2.22 -11.95 0.68
N TRP A 63 -1.90 -12.62 -0.44
CA TRP A 63 -0.53 -12.96 -0.80
C TRP A 63 0.27 -11.73 -1.24
N LYS A 64 -0.36 -10.79 -1.98
CA LYS A 64 0.27 -9.51 -2.34
C LYS A 64 0.56 -8.69 -1.09
N CYS A 65 -0.41 -8.65 -0.16
CA CYS A 65 -0.23 -7.98 1.14
C CYS A 65 0.89 -8.63 1.96
N TYR A 66 0.95 -9.96 1.99
CA TYR A 66 1.98 -10.70 2.72
C TYR A 66 3.39 -10.46 2.15
N ASP A 67 3.55 -10.47 0.82
CA ASP A 67 4.83 -10.18 0.17
C ASP A 67 5.31 -8.76 0.47
N ALA A 68 4.42 -7.77 0.35
CA ALA A 68 4.73 -6.38 0.67
C ALA A 68 5.08 -6.21 2.15
N LEU A 69 4.38 -6.89 3.05
CA LEU A 69 4.66 -6.86 4.49
C LEU A 69 6.04 -7.48 4.81
N ARG A 70 6.41 -8.59 4.16
CA ARG A 70 7.76 -9.18 4.31
C ARG A 70 8.86 -8.24 3.84
N LYS A 71 8.66 -7.59 2.68
CA LYS A 71 9.60 -6.58 2.16
C LYS A 71 9.77 -5.41 3.13
N MET A 72 8.66 -4.94 3.70
CA MET A 72 8.65 -3.82 4.65
C MET A 72 9.33 -4.16 5.98
N ILE A 73 9.23 -5.41 6.46
CA ILE A 73 9.91 -5.84 7.70
C ILE A 73 11.42 -5.99 7.49
N ASN A 74 11.85 -6.35 6.28
CA ASN A 74 13.26 -6.58 5.95
C ASN A 74 14.01 -5.35 5.42
N TYR A 75 13.38 -4.17 5.46
CA TYR A 75 14.02 -2.88 5.18
C TYR A 75 14.72 -2.39 6.44
#